data_AF-A0A2T8IMR8-F1
#
_entry.id   AF-A0A2T8IMR8-F1
#
_cell.length_a   1.000
_cell.length_b   1.000
_cell.length_c   1.000
_cell.angle_alpha   90.00
_cell.angle_beta   90.00
_cell.angle_gamma   90.00
#
_symmetry.space_group_name_H-M   'P 1'
#
loop_
_entity.id
_entity.type
_entity.pdbx_description
1 polymer ?
#
loop_
_entity_poly.entity_id
_entity_poly.type
_entity_poly.pdbx_seq_one_letter_code
_entity_poly.pdbx_strand_id
1 'polypeptide(L)'
;MLKISQSLQRSSVEAAVMKESQGDGEGASVAAGRQRKVVPSRSKLSNFSPKEDMFLVKSWLEISYDPIINTGQKKEGFWARITSQYNNKRSSFPERSFRSLQSRWETIKAEASKFAGHMANVLRDNPSGISDADKTSLALANFADIEQYPFICMHC
;
A
#
# COMPACT_ATOMS: atom_id res chain seq x y z
N MET A 1 20.58 40.16 -10.21
CA MET A 1 20.92 39.42 -11.45
C MET A 1 19.76 38.50 -11.81
N LEU A 2 19.52 38.29 -13.10
CA LEU A 2 18.67 37.22 -13.68
C LEU A 2 17.20 37.12 -13.18
N LYS A 3 16.37 38.06 -13.65
CA LYS A 3 15.00 37.73 -14.09
C LYS A 3 15.06 37.47 -15.61
N ILE A 4 14.77 36.26 -16.07
CA ILE A 4 14.59 35.96 -17.51
C ILE A 4 13.39 35.00 -17.67
N SER A 5 12.42 35.45 -18.46
CA SER A 5 11.37 34.71 -19.21
C SER A 5 10.61 33.57 -18.53
N GLN A 6 9.31 33.72 -18.24
CA GLN A 6 8.20 33.45 -19.19
C GLN A 6 8.31 32.06 -19.86
N SER A 7 7.44 31.10 -19.55
CA SER A 7 5.98 31.09 -19.84
C SER A 7 5.63 31.11 -21.33
N LEU A 8 5.99 30.04 -22.03
CA LEU A 8 5.34 29.42 -23.21
C LEU A 8 6.11 28.08 -23.36
N GLN A 9 5.55 26.93 -23.70
CA GLN A 9 4.57 26.65 -24.75
C GLN A 9 3.47 25.70 -24.25
N ARG A 10 2.23 26.21 -24.16
CA ARG A 10 1.05 25.40 -24.47
C ARG A 10 0.76 25.58 -25.97
N SER A 11 0.14 24.57 -26.56
CA SER A 11 -0.65 24.62 -27.80
C SER A 11 0.06 24.45 -29.16
N SER A 12 -0.24 23.30 -29.78
CA SER A 12 -0.83 23.16 -31.12
C SER A 12 -0.04 23.54 -32.39
N VAL A 13 0.40 22.50 -33.13
CA VAL A 13 0.11 22.25 -34.56
C VAL A 13 0.08 20.70 -34.74
N GLU A 14 -1.06 20.06 -35.04
CA GLU A 14 -1.80 19.93 -36.33
C GLU A 14 -1.15 19.03 -37.40
N ALA A 15 -2.04 18.27 -38.09
CA ALA A 15 -1.90 17.54 -39.36
C ALA A 15 -1.65 16.01 -39.38
N ALA A 16 -2.72 15.23 -39.61
CA ALA A 16 -2.70 13.91 -40.28
C ALA A 16 -4.03 13.58 -41.00
N VAL A 17 -4.22 14.22 -42.16
CA VAL A 17 -5.24 14.02 -43.22
C VAL A 17 -4.86 12.80 -44.10
N MET A 18 -5.72 11.94 -44.69
CA MET A 18 -7.20 11.68 -44.70
C MET A 18 -7.41 10.29 -45.36
N LYS A 19 -8.61 9.67 -45.28
CA LYS A 19 -9.28 9.05 -46.46
C LYS A 19 -10.75 8.64 -46.23
N GLU A 20 -11.60 9.00 -47.19
CA GLU A 20 -13.03 8.67 -47.27
C GLU A 20 -13.30 7.26 -47.83
N SER A 21 -14.51 6.76 -47.59
CA SER A 21 -15.31 6.01 -48.59
C SER A 21 -16.79 6.07 -48.20
N GLN A 22 -17.62 6.66 -49.06
CA GLN A 22 -19.09 6.71 -48.96
C GLN A 22 -19.69 5.40 -49.47
N GLY A 23 -20.82 4.97 -48.90
CA GLY A 23 -21.64 3.88 -49.40
C GLY A 23 -23.04 3.92 -48.80
N ASP A 24 -24.03 4.29 -49.61
CA ASP A 24 -25.41 4.56 -49.20
C ASP A 24 -26.27 3.27 -49.07
N GLY A 25 -27.36 3.31 -48.29
CA GLY A 25 -28.40 2.27 -48.36
C GLY A 25 -29.14 1.93 -47.06
N GLU A 26 -30.19 2.70 -46.76
CA GLU A 26 -31.53 2.26 -46.32
C GLU A 26 -31.74 0.96 -45.49
N GLY A 27 -32.50 1.06 -44.38
CA GLY A 27 -33.07 -0.14 -43.71
C GLY A 27 -33.57 0.08 -42.28
N ALA A 28 -34.88 0.03 -42.07
CA ALA A 28 -35.50 0.23 -40.75
C ALA A 28 -35.42 -1.02 -39.84
N SER A 29 -35.34 -0.82 -38.52
CA SER A 29 -36.41 -1.22 -37.57
C SER A 29 -35.97 -1.11 -36.10
N VAL A 30 -36.93 -0.78 -35.24
CA VAL A 30 -36.73 -0.65 -33.78
C VAL A 30 -36.93 -2.00 -33.08
N ALA A 31 -35.96 -2.40 -32.25
CA ALA A 31 -36.12 -3.48 -31.29
C ALA A 31 -35.45 -3.10 -29.96
N ALA A 32 -36.24 -3.02 -28.89
CA ALA A 32 -35.79 -2.53 -27.58
C ALA A 32 -34.87 -3.54 -26.87
N GLY A 33 -33.56 -3.46 -27.15
CA GLY A 33 -32.54 -4.21 -26.43
C GLY A 33 -32.46 -3.77 -24.95
N ARG A 34 -32.95 -4.62 -24.05
CA ARG A 34 -32.89 -4.41 -22.59
C ARG A 34 -31.44 -4.22 -22.14
N GLN A 35 -31.04 -2.98 -21.85
CA GLN A 35 -29.71 -2.68 -21.33
C GLN A 35 -29.49 -3.43 -20.01
N ARG A 36 -28.68 -4.50 -20.07
CA ARG A 36 -28.14 -5.12 -18.87
C ARG A 36 -27.18 -4.12 -18.25
N LYS A 37 -27.60 -3.51 -17.15
CA LYS A 37 -26.77 -2.62 -16.32
C LYS A 37 -25.52 -3.40 -15.92
N VAL A 38 -24.41 -3.16 -16.61
CA VAL A 38 -23.12 -3.79 -16.30
C VAL A 38 -22.68 -3.25 -14.96
N VAL A 39 -22.98 -3.98 -13.90
CA VAL A 39 -22.43 -3.73 -12.57
C VAL A 39 -20.92 -3.87 -12.72
N PRO A 40 -20.11 -2.83 -12.45
CA PRO A 40 -18.67 -2.97 -12.50
C PRO A 40 -18.27 -4.06 -11.50
N SER A 41 -17.74 -5.17 -12.00
CA SER A 41 -17.22 -6.23 -11.13
C SER A 41 -16.10 -5.60 -10.33
N ARG A 42 -16.30 -5.43 -9.01
CA ARG A 42 -15.26 -4.92 -8.11
C ARG A 42 -14.13 -5.93 -8.11
N SER A 43 -13.14 -5.70 -8.96
CA SER A 43 -11.93 -6.50 -9.05
C SER A 43 -11.32 -6.57 -7.65
N LYS A 44 -11.12 -7.81 -7.16
CA LYS A 44 -10.47 -8.01 -5.88
C LYS A 44 -9.04 -7.48 -6.01
N LEU A 45 -8.67 -6.53 -5.16
CA LEU A 45 -7.28 -6.09 -5.04
C LEU A 45 -6.42 -7.27 -4.60
N SER A 46 -5.13 -7.26 -4.96
CA SER A 46 -4.17 -8.24 -4.47
C SER A 46 -4.10 -8.24 -2.94
N ASN A 47 -3.72 -9.36 -2.34
CA ASN A 47 -3.35 -9.41 -0.93
C ASN A 47 -2.15 -8.48 -0.66
N PHE A 48 -1.96 -8.12 0.61
CA PHE A 48 -0.74 -7.44 1.04
C PHE A 48 0.47 -8.37 0.92
N SER A 49 1.63 -7.78 0.62
CA SER A 49 2.92 -8.48 0.59
C SER A 49 3.89 -7.85 1.59
N PRO A 50 4.92 -8.56 2.09
CA PRO A 50 5.91 -7.98 3.00
C PRO A 50 6.58 -6.71 2.45
N LYS A 51 6.78 -6.64 1.13
CA LYS A 51 7.32 -5.43 0.47
C LYS A 51 6.34 -4.24 0.49
N GLU A 52 5.04 -4.50 0.42
CA GLU A 52 3.98 -3.50 0.55
C GLU A 52 3.83 -3.03 2.01
N ASP A 53 3.98 -3.95 2.96
CA ASP A 53 3.92 -3.67 4.40
C ASP A 53 5.00 -2.67 4.83
N MET A 54 6.22 -2.72 4.25
CA MET A 54 7.27 -1.71 4.48
C MET A 54 6.79 -0.28 4.21
N PHE A 55 5.96 -0.06 3.17
CA PHE A 55 5.42 1.27 2.86
C PHE A 55 4.36 1.69 3.88
N LEU A 56 3.58 0.74 4.39
CA LEU A 56 2.61 1.00 5.46
C LEU A 56 3.32 1.32 6.78
N VAL A 57 4.31 0.51 7.20
CA VAL A 57 5.05 0.76 8.44
C VAL A 57 5.82 2.07 8.36
N LYS A 58 6.54 2.33 7.26
CA LYS A 58 7.21 3.62 7.06
C LYS A 58 6.24 4.80 7.13
N SER A 59 5.07 4.71 6.51
CA SER A 59 4.07 5.79 6.55
C SER A 59 3.45 5.95 7.94
N TRP A 60 3.30 4.86 8.70
CA TRP A 60 2.86 4.92 10.08
C TRP A 60 3.90 5.60 10.96
N LEU A 61 5.17 5.20 10.86
CA LEU A 61 6.29 5.73 11.65
C LEU A 61 6.48 7.23 11.42
N GLU A 62 6.57 7.67 10.16
CA GLU A 62 6.72 9.09 9.80
C GLU A 62 5.60 9.96 10.40
N ILE A 63 4.34 9.51 10.36
CA ILE A 63 3.20 10.24 10.94
C ILE A 63 3.17 10.14 12.48
N SER A 64 3.64 9.04 13.07
CA SER A 64 3.68 8.85 14.53
C SER A 64 4.75 9.69 15.23
N TYR A 65 5.87 9.96 14.54
CA TYR A 65 7.00 10.71 15.10
C TYR A 65 6.97 12.20 14.79
N ASP A 66 6.09 12.67 13.90
CA ASP A 66 5.93 14.10 13.65
C ASP A 66 5.23 14.78 14.85
N PRO A 67 5.93 15.67 15.61
CA PRO A 67 5.38 16.27 16.83
C PRO A 67 4.29 17.30 16.54
N ILE A 68 4.29 17.91 15.35
CA ILE A 68 3.26 18.84 14.88
C ILE A 68 1.97 18.07 14.59
N ILE A 69 2.09 16.81 14.16
CA ILE A 69 0.96 15.93 13.87
C ILE A 69 0.48 15.17 15.11
N ASN A 70 1.36 14.70 15.99
CA ASN A 70 0.97 13.81 17.09
C ASN A 70 0.24 14.51 18.26
N THR A 71 0.19 15.85 18.28
CA THR A 71 -0.47 16.59 19.36
C THR A 71 -2.00 16.61 19.19
N GLY A 72 -2.71 15.86 20.05
CA GLY A 72 -4.15 16.04 20.30
C GLY A 72 -5.13 15.57 19.20
N GLN A 73 -4.70 14.73 18.26
CA GLN A 73 -5.56 14.35 17.13
C GLN A 73 -6.56 13.23 17.45
N LYS A 74 -7.74 13.35 16.84
CA LYS A 74 -8.71 12.24 16.75
C LYS A 74 -8.14 11.12 15.88
N LYS A 75 -8.42 9.87 16.25
CA LYS A 75 -7.93 8.64 15.59
C LYS A 75 -8.16 8.64 14.08
N GLU A 76 -9.29 9.18 13.64
CA GLU A 76 -9.70 9.26 12.24
C GLU A 76 -8.78 10.21 11.45
N GLY A 77 -8.36 11.33 12.04
CA GLY A 77 -7.46 12.30 11.42
C GLY A 77 -6.04 11.76 11.27
N PHE A 78 -5.54 11.04 12.27
CA PHE A 78 -4.25 10.33 12.23
C PHE A 78 -4.24 9.30 11.08
N TRP A 79 -5.26 8.45 11.00
CA TRP A 79 -5.38 7.44 9.95
C TRP A 79 -5.62 8.00 8.55
N ALA A 80 -6.31 9.14 8.41
CA ALA A 80 -6.45 9.83 7.14
C ALA A 80 -5.08 10.28 6.58
N ARG A 81 -4.19 10.75 7.45
CA ARG A 81 -2.81 11.14 7.08
C ARG A 81 -1.97 9.94 6.65
N ILE A 82 -2.00 8.84 7.42
CA ILE A 82 -1.34 7.58 7.04
C ILE A 82 -1.85 7.09 5.69
N THR A 83 -3.17 7.10 5.48
CA THR A 83 -3.78 6.64 4.22
C THR A 83 -3.33 7.49 3.02
N SER A 84 -3.30 8.82 3.18
CA SER A 84 -2.78 9.74 2.17
C SER A 84 -1.30 9.49 1.89
N GLN A 85 -0.47 9.43 2.93
CA GLN A 85 0.98 9.28 2.79
C GLN A 85 1.35 7.92 2.17
N TYR A 86 0.71 6.84 2.60
CA TYR A 86 0.84 5.52 1.98
C TYR A 86 0.47 5.57 0.50
N ASN A 87 -0.72 6.09 0.15
CA ASN A 87 -1.19 6.10 -1.24
C ASN A 87 -0.35 7.01 -2.16
N ASN A 88 0.35 8.01 -1.61
CA ASN A 88 1.34 8.81 -2.32
C ASN A 88 2.71 8.10 -2.48
N LYS A 89 3.07 7.19 -1.56
CA LYS A 89 4.37 6.50 -1.53
C LYS A 89 4.36 5.07 -2.07
N ARG A 90 3.17 4.47 -2.30
CA ARG A 90 2.95 3.05 -2.66
C ARG A 90 3.64 2.54 -3.93
N SER A 91 4.32 3.39 -4.72
CA SER A 91 4.96 3.01 -5.98
C SER A 91 3.96 2.28 -6.90
N SER A 92 4.22 1.02 -7.28
CA SER A 92 3.34 0.20 -8.10
C SER A 92 2.28 -0.62 -7.33
N PHE A 93 2.29 -0.63 -5.98
CA PHE A 93 1.27 -1.33 -5.19
C PHE A 93 -0.11 -0.67 -5.35
N PRO A 94 -1.22 -1.41 -5.23
CA PRO A 94 -2.56 -0.86 -5.42
C PRO A 94 -2.94 0.18 -4.36
N GLU A 95 -3.87 1.06 -4.72
CA GLU A 95 -4.43 2.01 -3.74
C GLU A 95 -5.21 1.27 -2.66
N ARG A 96 -5.00 1.66 -1.40
CA ARG A 96 -5.65 1.02 -0.25
C ARG A 96 -6.55 2.03 0.45
N SER A 97 -7.73 1.54 0.86
CA SER A 97 -8.62 2.31 1.72
C SER A 97 -8.11 2.32 3.16
N PHE A 98 -8.50 3.35 3.92
CA PHE A 98 -8.24 3.46 5.36
C PHE A 98 -8.50 2.14 6.12
N ARG A 99 -9.69 1.53 5.95
CA ARG A 99 -10.03 0.26 6.61
C ARG A 99 -9.09 -0.89 6.23
N SER A 100 -8.64 -0.94 4.98
CA SER A 100 -7.70 -1.95 4.50
C SER A 100 -6.32 -1.79 5.16
N LEU A 101 -5.82 -0.55 5.25
CA LEU A 101 -4.52 -0.26 5.87
C LEU A 101 -4.56 -0.46 7.39
N GLN A 102 -5.61 0.02 8.07
CA GLN A 102 -5.77 -0.19 9.50
C GLN A 102 -5.85 -1.69 9.82
N SER A 103 -6.64 -2.47 9.07
CA SER A 103 -6.73 -3.92 9.31
C SER A 103 -5.38 -4.62 9.12
N ARG A 104 -4.59 -4.23 8.11
CA ARG A 104 -3.26 -4.81 7.88
C ARG A 104 -2.27 -4.42 8.98
N TRP A 105 -2.31 -3.17 9.42
CA TRP A 105 -1.47 -2.67 10.51
C TRP A 105 -1.70 -3.39 11.83
N GLU A 106 -2.96 -3.65 12.20
CA GLU A 106 -3.24 -4.43 13.41
C GLU A 106 -2.69 -5.86 13.32
N THR A 107 -2.71 -6.49 12.13
CA THR A 107 -2.01 -7.76 11.89
C THR A 107 -0.49 -7.62 12.08
N ILE A 108 0.16 -6.68 11.38
CA ILE A 108 1.63 -6.45 11.48
C ILE A 108 2.05 -6.24 12.94
N LYS A 109 1.31 -5.41 13.68
CA LYS A 109 1.57 -5.10 15.09
C LYS A 109 1.41 -6.32 16.00
N ALA A 110 0.41 -7.17 15.74
CA ALA A 110 0.22 -8.41 16.48
C ALA A 110 1.37 -9.40 16.24
N GLU A 111 1.75 -9.61 14.97
CA GLU A 111 2.89 -10.47 14.60
C GLU A 111 4.20 -9.97 15.21
N ALA A 112 4.48 -8.67 15.12
CA ALA A 112 5.67 -8.06 15.73
C ALA A 112 5.69 -8.23 17.26
N SER A 113 4.52 -8.12 17.91
CA SER A 113 4.37 -8.28 19.36
C SER A 113 4.58 -9.74 19.81
N LYS A 114 4.10 -10.72 19.03
CA LYS A 114 4.43 -12.14 19.24
C LYS A 114 5.93 -12.37 19.14
N PHE A 115 6.56 -11.94 18.03
CA PHE A 115 7.99 -12.13 17.80
C PHE A 115 8.85 -11.47 18.89
N ALA A 116 8.47 -10.28 19.37
CA ALA A 116 9.12 -9.64 20.51
C ALA A 116 9.07 -10.49 21.79
N GLY A 117 7.99 -11.25 22.01
CA GLY A 117 7.89 -12.25 23.08
C GLY A 117 8.87 -13.42 22.93
N HIS A 118 9.01 -13.99 21.72
CA HIS A 118 10.00 -15.04 21.47
C HIS A 118 11.44 -14.53 21.62
N MET A 119 11.73 -13.31 21.14
CA MET A 119 13.01 -12.65 21.35
C MET A 119 13.30 -12.42 22.84
N ALA A 120 12.31 -11.92 23.60
CA ALA A 120 12.44 -11.73 25.05
C ALA A 120 12.69 -13.04 25.81
N ASN A 121 12.11 -14.15 25.36
CA ASN A 121 12.42 -15.48 25.90
C ASN A 121 13.90 -15.85 25.64
N VAL A 122 14.36 -15.77 24.39
CA VAL A 122 15.77 -16.05 24.04
C VAL A 122 16.75 -15.16 24.81
N LEU A 123 16.43 -13.88 25.01
CA LEU A 123 17.25 -12.96 25.80
C LEU A 123 17.25 -13.30 27.28
N ARG A 124 16.10 -13.70 27.87
CA ARG A 124 16.00 -14.12 29.27
C ARG A 124 16.78 -15.41 29.54
N ASP A 125 16.79 -16.33 28.59
CA ASP A 125 17.48 -17.61 28.72
C ASP A 125 19.03 -17.43 28.65
N ASN A 126 19.51 -16.21 28.34
CA ASN A 126 20.91 -15.77 28.38
C ASN A 126 21.92 -16.77 27.77
N PRO A 127 21.71 -17.24 26.52
CA PRO A 127 22.64 -18.14 25.85
C PRO A 127 24.00 -17.45 25.68
N SER A 128 25.01 -17.94 26.40
CA SER A 128 26.36 -17.41 26.34
C SER A 128 27.08 -17.85 25.06
N GLY A 129 27.91 -16.97 24.51
CA GLY A 129 28.74 -17.27 23.34
C GLY A 129 28.04 -17.22 21.98
N ILE A 130 26.76 -16.85 21.89
CA ILE A 130 26.06 -16.68 20.60
C ILE A 130 25.87 -15.19 20.24
N SER A 131 25.94 -14.86 18.95
CA SER A 131 25.78 -13.49 18.45
C SER A 131 24.32 -13.03 18.45
N ASP A 132 24.06 -11.74 18.25
CA ASP A 132 22.68 -11.23 18.15
C ASP A 132 21.97 -11.71 16.87
N ALA A 133 22.71 -12.06 15.82
CA ALA A 133 22.17 -12.73 14.63
C ALA A 133 21.73 -14.17 14.95
N ASP A 134 22.49 -14.89 15.78
CA ASP A 134 22.15 -16.24 16.24
C ASP A 134 20.93 -16.21 17.18
N LYS A 135 20.86 -15.24 18.11
CA LYS A 135 19.68 -15.02 18.96
C LYS A 135 18.42 -14.73 18.12
N THR A 136 18.57 -13.92 17.07
CA THR A 136 17.47 -13.64 16.13
C THR A 136 17.04 -14.89 15.37
N SER A 137 18.00 -15.70 14.92
CA SER A 137 17.74 -16.97 14.24
C SER A 137 17.04 -17.98 15.16
N LEU A 138 17.45 -18.07 16.42
CA LEU A 138 16.82 -18.89 17.45
C LEU A 138 15.41 -18.41 17.80
N ALA A 139 15.18 -17.10 17.90
CA ALA A 139 13.86 -16.52 18.11
C ALA A 139 12.92 -16.82 16.92
N LEU A 140 13.43 -16.84 15.69
CA LEU A 140 12.68 -17.20 14.49
C LEU A 140 12.34 -18.69 14.43
N ALA A 141 13.26 -19.57 14.83
CA ALA A 141 12.99 -21.01 14.97
C ALA A 141 11.89 -21.25 16.01
N ASN A 142 12.05 -20.70 17.23
CA ASN A 142 11.06 -20.78 18.31
C ASN A 142 9.69 -20.21 17.89
N PHE A 143 9.66 -19.15 17.10
CA PHE A 143 8.40 -18.61 16.54
C PHE A 143 7.76 -19.62 15.58
N ALA A 144 8.52 -20.14 14.60
CA ALA A 144 7.99 -21.06 13.60
C ALA A 144 7.49 -22.38 14.22
N ASP A 145 8.21 -22.89 15.22
CA ASP A 145 7.85 -24.12 15.94
C ASP A 145 6.59 -23.97 16.80
N ILE A 146 6.35 -22.80 17.40
CA ILE A 146 5.20 -22.55 18.28
C ILE A 146 3.97 -22.05 17.50
N GLU A 147 4.15 -21.07 16.63
CA GLU A 147 3.07 -20.46 15.85
C GLU A 147 2.68 -21.27 14.61
N GLN A 148 3.50 -22.25 14.21
CA GLN A 148 3.30 -23.15 13.07
C GLN A 148 3.31 -22.44 11.69
N TYR A 149 3.89 -21.25 11.61
CA TYR A 149 4.18 -20.53 10.35
C TYR A 149 5.43 -19.62 10.51
N PRO A 150 6.17 -19.33 9.42
CA PRO A 150 7.35 -18.47 9.49
C PRO A 150 6.96 -17.00 9.71
N PHE A 151 7.75 -16.26 10.50
CA PHE A 151 7.53 -14.83 10.72
C PHE A 151 7.77 -14.02 9.43
N ILE A 152 6.71 -13.39 8.92
CA ILE A 152 6.71 -12.70 7.61
C ILE A 152 7.13 -11.23 7.66
N CYS A 153 7.24 -10.63 8.85
CA CYS A 153 7.45 -9.19 9.03
C CYS A 153 8.92 -8.81 9.34
N MET A 154 9.89 -9.63 8.93
CA MET A 154 11.34 -9.40 9.16
C MET A 154 11.92 -8.10 8.57
N HIS A 155 11.19 -7.44 7.68
CA HIS A 155 11.63 -6.23 6.97
C HIS A 155 10.71 -5.01 7.23
N CYS A 156 9.77 -5.14 8.16
CA CYS A 156 8.78 -4.12 8.50
C CYS A 156 9.31 -3.13 9.53
#